data_AF-A0A922LHE9-F1
#
_entry.id   AF-A0A922LHE9-F1
#
_cell.length_a   1.000
_cell.length_b   1.000
_cell.length_c   1.000
_cell.angle_alpha   90.00
_cell.angle_beta   90.00
_cell.angle_gamma   90.00
#
_symmetry.space_group_name_H-M   'P 1'
#
loop_
_entity.id
_entity.type
_entity.pdbx_description
1 polymer ?
#
loop_
_entity_poly.entity_id
_entity_poly.type
_entity_poly.pdbx_seq_one_letter_code
_entity_poly.pdbx_strand_id
1 'polypeptide(L)'
;MTYPDFVWFLLAEEDKHHPRSIEYWFRCMDLDGDGLLSMYELEYFYSEQLARMEEMGIEPISFEDCLCQCLDMVKPALTDKIRLSDMKQCRLCHIFFDTFFNLPKYLQHEQRDPFANLRVSYTKILCN
;
A
#
# COMPACT_ATOMS: atom_id res chain seq x y z
N MET A 1 -19.53 5.47 -13.62
CA MET A 1 -18.47 4.99 -14.53
C MET A 1 -19.05 4.69 -15.90
N THR A 2 -18.43 5.23 -16.93
CA THR A 2 -18.68 4.88 -18.34
C THR A 2 -17.75 3.75 -18.79
N TYR A 3 -17.99 3.15 -19.96
CA TYR A 3 -17.12 2.10 -20.50
C TYR A 3 -15.64 2.56 -20.66
N PRO A 4 -15.35 3.76 -21.20
CA PRO A 4 -13.98 4.28 -21.21
C PRO A 4 -13.34 4.38 -19.81
N ASP A 5 -14.10 4.79 -18.78
CA ASP A 5 -13.57 4.86 -17.41
C ASP A 5 -13.20 3.47 -16.88
N PHE A 6 -14.02 2.46 -17.20
CA PHE A 6 -13.74 1.07 -16.85
C PHE A 6 -12.49 0.53 -17.56
N VAL A 7 -12.24 0.91 -18.83
CA VAL A 7 -11.01 0.54 -19.55
C VAL A 7 -9.78 1.14 -18.86
N TRP A 8 -9.85 2.42 -18.46
CA TRP A 8 -8.75 3.05 -17.71
C TRP A 8 -8.48 2.35 -16.38
N PHE A 9 -9.54 2.03 -15.64
CA PHE A 9 -9.45 1.25 -14.41
C PHE A 9 -8.77 -0.10 -14.66
N LEU A 10 -9.21 -0.85 -15.67
CA LEU A 10 -8.68 -2.18 -15.97
C LEU A 10 -7.18 -2.12 -16.33
N LEU A 11 -6.79 -1.16 -17.18
CA LEU A 11 -5.38 -0.96 -17.54
C LEU A 11 -4.53 -0.56 -16.34
N ALA A 12 -5.06 0.30 -15.46
CA ALA A 12 -4.36 0.71 -14.25
C ALA A 12 -4.21 -0.43 -13.23
N GLU A 13 -5.19 -1.34 -13.16
CA GLU A 13 -5.17 -2.49 -12.27
C GLU A 13 -4.25 -3.62 -12.77
N GLU A 14 -4.15 -3.79 -14.09
CA GLU A 14 -3.30 -4.80 -14.73
C GLU A 14 -1.81 -4.45 -14.61
N ASP A 15 -1.43 -3.20 -14.90
CA ASP A 15 -0.03 -2.74 -14.77
C ASP A 15 0.10 -1.51 -13.87
N LYS A 16 0.38 -1.76 -12.59
CA LYS A 16 0.66 -0.72 -11.58
C LYS A 16 2.07 -0.11 -11.65
N HIS A 17 2.94 -0.57 -12.56
CA HIS A 17 4.28 0.03 -12.75
C HIS A 17 4.24 1.19 -13.73
N HIS A 18 3.27 1.20 -14.64
CA HIS A 18 3.17 2.25 -15.64
C HIS A 18 2.92 3.62 -14.95
N PRO A 19 3.66 4.69 -15.31
CA PRO A 19 3.56 5.98 -14.62
C PRO A 19 2.14 6.55 -14.53
N ARG A 20 1.31 6.32 -15.55
CA ARG A 20 -0.11 6.70 -15.54
C ARG A 20 -0.96 5.91 -14.56
N SER A 21 -0.65 4.63 -14.34
CA SER A 21 -1.34 3.80 -13.35
C SER A 21 -0.97 4.22 -11.93
N ILE A 22 0.31 4.54 -11.70
CA ILE A 22 0.78 5.12 -10.43
C ILE A 22 0.01 6.41 -10.13
N GLU A 23 -0.11 7.31 -11.11
CA GLU A 23 -0.91 8.54 -10.98
C GLU A 23 -2.38 8.26 -10.70
N TYR A 24 -2.96 7.27 -11.38
CA TYR A 24 -4.35 6.87 -11.19
C TYR A 24 -4.61 6.44 -9.75
N TRP A 25 -3.82 5.50 -9.24
CA TRP A 25 -3.97 4.99 -7.87
C TRP A 25 -3.60 6.01 -6.81
N PHE A 26 -2.57 6.82 -7.04
CA PHE A 26 -2.22 7.91 -6.14
C PHE A 26 -3.40 8.88 -5.98
N ARG A 27 -4.06 9.27 -7.07
CA ARG A 27 -5.26 10.13 -7.02
C ARG A 27 -6.46 9.48 -6.36
N CYS A 28 -6.55 8.15 -6.39
CA CYS A 28 -7.58 7.44 -5.64
C CYS A 28 -7.30 7.41 -4.14
N MET A 29 -6.02 7.42 -3.75
CA MET A 29 -5.60 7.40 -2.34
C MET A 29 -5.53 8.79 -1.69
N ASP A 30 -5.23 9.82 -2.48
CA ASP A 30 -5.20 11.22 -2.09
C ASP A 30 -6.66 11.73 -1.99
N LEU A 31 -7.23 11.63 -0.78
CA LEU A 31 -8.65 11.87 -0.50
C LEU A 31 -8.96 13.37 -0.46
N ASP A 32 -8.01 14.19 -0.01
CA ASP A 32 -8.17 15.64 0.07
C ASP A 32 -7.63 16.38 -1.17
N GLY A 33 -6.84 15.70 -2.00
CA GLY A 33 -6.30 16.22 -3.26
C GLY A 33 -5.13 17.17 -3.07
N ASP A 34 -4.43 17.12 -1.93
CA ASP A 34 -3.29 18.00 -1.63
C ASP A 34 -1.98 17.56 -2.32
N GLY A 35 -1.98 16.38 -2.96
CA GLY A 35 -0.85 15.81 -3.67
C GLY A 35 0.13 15.04 -2.78
N LEU A 36 -0.26 14.72 -1.54
CA LEU A 36 0.50 13.98 -0.55
C LEU A 36 -0.37 12.85 0.00
N LEU A 37 0.23 11.69 0.29
CA LEU A 37 -0.43 10.69 1.13
C LEU A 37 0.01 10.88 2.56
N SER A 38 -0.95 11.28 3.39
CA SER A 38 -0.83 11.45 4.82
C SER A 38 -1.08 10.13 5.56
N MET A 39 -0.62 10.07 6.81
CA MET A 39 -0.89 8.94 7.72
C MET A 39 -2.38 8.61 7.84
N TYR A 40 -3.22 9.65 7.86
CA TYR A 40 -4.66 9.53 7.98
C TYR A 40 -5.27 8.78 6.78
N GLU A 41 -4.87 9.11 5.56
CA GLU A 41 -5.38 8.45 4.36
C GLU A 41 -4.91 6.99 4.29
N LEU A 42 -3.65 6.74 4.63
CA LEU A 42 -3.12 5.38 4.69
C LEU A 42 -3.86 4.53 5.73
N GLU A 43 -4.11 5.07 6.92
CA GLU A 43 -4.89 4.40 7.97
C GLU A 43 -6.33 4.13 7.54
N TYR A 44 -6.95 5.10 6.85
CA TYR A 44 -8.30 4.95 6.32
C TYR A 44 -8.42 3.73 5.41
N PHE A 45 -7.56 3.60 4.40
CA PHE A 45 -7.58 2.43 3.51
C PHE A 45 -7.18 1.14 4.24
N TYR A 46 -6.20 1.20 5.13
CA TYR A 46 -5.74 0.03 5.87
C TYR A 46 -6.83 -0.54 6.80
N SER A 47 -7.67 0.31 7.38
CA SER A 47 -8.78 -0.12 8.26
C SER A 47 -9.77 -1.06 7.55
N GLU A 48 -10.03 -0.85 6.26
CA GLU A 48 -10.88 -1.73 5.47
C GLU A 48 -10.19 -3.07 5.20
N GLN A 49 -8.88 -3.04 4.95
CA GLN A 49 -8.08 -4.25 4.74
C GLN A 49 -8.01 -5.10 6.01
N LEU A 50 -7.91 -4.48 7.19
CA LEU A 50 -7.99 -5.15 8.49
C LEU A 50 -9.31 -5.91 8.64
N ALA A 51 -10.45 -5.23 8.43
CA ALA A 51 -11.76 -5.86 8.55
C ALA A 51 -11.90 -7.09 7.63
N ARG A 52 -11.40 -6.98 6.39
CA ARG A 52 -11.42 -8.10 5.43
C ARG A 52 -10.48 -9.25 5.81
N MET A 53 -9.32 -8.96 6.41
CA MET A 53 -8.43 -10.00 6.95
C MET A 53 -9.08 -10.74 8.12
N GLU A 54 -9.74 -10.00 9.03
CA GLU A 54 -10.46 -10.57 10.16
C GLU A 54 -11.60 -11.50 9.71
N GLU A 55 -12.38 -11.10 8.70
CA GLU A 55 -13.42 -11.96 8.09
C GLU A 55 -12.86 -13.27 7.51
N MET A 56 -11.62 -13.23 7.03
CA MET A 56 -10.91 -14.41 6.51
C MET A 56 -10.21 -15.21 7.61
N GLY A 57 -10.24 -14.76 8.87
CA GLY A 57 -9.53 -15.38 10.00
C GLY A 57 -8.01 -15.22 9.94
N ILE A 58 -7.51 -14.22 9.21
CA ILE A 58 -6.09 -13.89 9.12
C ILE A 58 -5.78 -12.84 10.18
N GLU A 59 -4.76 -13.08 11.02
CA GLU A 59 -4.28 -12.09 11.98
C GLU A 59 -3.52 -10.98 11.23
N PRO A 60 -4.01 -9.74 11.23
CA PRO A 60 -3.34 -8.66 10.52
C PRO A 60 -2.14 -8.10 11.32
N ILE A 61 -1.21 -7.48 10.61
CA ILE A 61 -0.15 -6.68 11.24
C ILE A 61 -0.72 -5.35 11.76
N SER A 62 -0.06 -4.73 12.74
CA SER A 62 -0.46 -3.41 13.22
C SER A 62 -0.27 -2.36 12.12
N PHE A 63 -1.08 -1.29 12.14
CA PHE A 63 -0.91 -0.18 11.19
C PHE A 63 0.49 0.46 11.32
N GLU A 64 1.00 0.59 12.54
CA GLU A 64 2.35 1.16 12.79
C GLU A 64 3.45 0.32 12.13
N ASP A 65 3.39 -1.01 12.24
CA ASP A 65 4.34 -1.90 11.59
C ASP A 65 4.20 -1.87 10.06
N CYS A 66 2.96 -1.89 9.56
CA CYS A 66 2.64 -1.78 8.13
C CYS A 66 3.19 -0.48 7.53
N LEU A 67 2.96 0.62 8.23
CA LEU A 67 3.41 1.95 7.86
C LEU A 67 4.94 2.01 7.82
N CYS A 68 5.63 1.50 8.84
CA CYS A 68 7.09 1.42 8.85
C CYS A 68 7.61 0.67 7.62
N GLN A 69 7.03 -0.50 7.31
CA GLN A 69 7.41 -1.28 6.12
C GLN A 69 7.16 -0.51 4.81
N CYS A 70 6.03 0.20 4.72
CA CYS A 70 5.70 1.01 3.55
C CYS A 70 6.66 2.20 3.39
N LEU A 71 7.04 2.87 4.48
CA LEU A 71 8.00 3.98 4.45
C LEU A 71 9.41 3.49 4.08
N ASP A 72 9.83 2.33 4.60
CA ASP A 72 11.10 1.70 4.22
C ASP A 72 11.13 1.28 2.74
N MET A 73 9.97 0.88 2.20
CA MET A 73 9.79 0.51 0.81
C MET A 73 9.87 1.73 -0.12
N VAL A 74 9.14 2.81 0.22
CA VAL A 74 9.00 4.01 -0.63
C VAL A 74 10.18 4.97 -0.47
N LYS A 75 10.73 5.08 0.75
CA LYS A 75 11.78 6.03 1.16
C LYS A 75 11.47 7.47 0.73
N PRO A 76 10.37 8.05 1.24
CA PRO A 76 9.93 9.37 0.81
C PRO A 76 10.97 10.44 1.14
N ALA A 77 11.03 11.48 0.30
CA ALA A 77 11.95 12.60 0.51
C ALA A 77 11.54 13.49 1.70
N LEU A 78 10.24 13.52 2.01
CA LEU A 78 9.70 14.16 3.21
C LEU A 78 9.35 13.11 4.25
N THR A 79 9.74 13.36 5.50
CA THR A 79 9.34 12.52 6.62
C THR A 79 7.81 12.42 6.69
N ASP A 80 7.31 11.19 6.76
CA ASP A 80 5.89 10.87 6.99
C ASP A 80 4.90 11.41 5.96
N LYS A 81 5.38 11.82 4.78
CA LYS A 81 4.54 12.33 3.69
C LYS A 81 5.02 11.78 2.35
N ILE A 82 4.19 10.98 1.70
CA ILE A 82 4.53 10.34 0.43
C ILE A 82 4.02 11.19 -0.73
N ARG A 83 4.93 11.66 -1.59
CA ARG A 83 4.57 12.38 -2.82
C ARG A 83 4.39 11.40 -3.97
N LEU A 84 3.64 11.82 -4.98
CA LEU A 84 3.57 11.11 -6.27
C LEU A 84 4.96 10.90 -6.89
N SER A 85 5.89 11.84 -6.71
CA SER A 85 7.28 11.70 -7.17
C SER A 85 7.99 10.53 -6.51
N ASP A 86 7.75 10.31 -5.22
CA ASP A 86 8.37 9.22 -4.45
C ASP A 86 7.83 7.87 -4.94
N MET A 87 6.52 7.81 -5.19
CA MET A 87 5.85 6.63 -5.75
C MET A 87 6.35 6.27 -7.16
N LYS A 88 6.62 7.27 -8.01
CA LYS A 88 7.19 7.05 -9.35
C LYS A 88 8.65 6.58 -9.32
N GLN A 89 9.40 6.92 -8.27
CA GLN A 89 10.79 6.48 -8.09
C GLN A 89 10.88 5.11 -7.39
N CYS A 90 9.85 4.75 -6.61
CA CYS A 90 9.74 3.48 -5.94
C CYS A 90 9.49 2.33 -6.92
N ARG A 91 10.42 1.37 -6.98
CA ARG A 91 10.30 0.16 -7.83
C ARG A 91 9.25 -0.82 -7.31
N LEU A 92 8.85 -0.68 -6.05
CA LEU A 92 7.92 -1.55 -5.35
C LEU A 92 6.54 -0.89 -5.15
N CYS A 93 6.24 0.19 -5.88
CA CYS A 93 4.97 0.93 -5.77
C CYS A 93 3.73 0.04 -5.97
N HIS A 94 3.81 -0.99 -6.80
CA HIS A 94 2.72 -1.95 -6.98
C HIS A 94 2.40 -2.73 -5.70
N ILE A 95 3.40 -3.10 -4.91
CA ILE A 95 3.21 -3.78 -3.62
C ILE A 95 2.57 -2.81 -2.63
N PHE A 96 3.08 -1.58 -2.55
CA PHE A 96 2.51 -0.52 -1.73
C PHE A 96 1.00 -0.35 -2.01
N PHE A 97 0.62 -0.22 -3.28
CA PHE A 97 -0.78 -0.08 -3.66
C PHE A 97 -1.61 -1.32 -3.30
N ASP A 98 -1.09 -2.53 -3.56
CA ASP A 98 -1.81 -3.76 -3.23
C ASP A 98 -2.03 -3.89 -1.71
N THR A 99 -1.09 -3.44 -0.86
CA THR A 99 -1.23 -3.42 0.62
C THR A 99 -2.49 -2.68 1.07
N PHE A 100 -2.78 -1.51 0.49
CA PHE A 100 -3.87 -0.64 0.96
C PHE A 100 -5.23 -0.97 0.37
N PHE A 101 -5.33 -1.56 -0.83
CA PHE A 101 -6.64 -1.76 -1.46
C PHE A 101 -6.78 -3.03 -2.33
N ASN A 102 -5.77 -3.89 -2.41
CA ASN A 102 -5.87 -5.18 -3.11
C ASN A 102 -5.41 -6.35 -2.22
N LEU A 103 -6.27 -6.73 -1.27
CA LEU A 103 -6.00 -7.79 -0.31
C LEU A 103 -5.54 -9.12 -0.94
N PRO A 104 -6.18 -9.66 -2.00
CA PRO A 104 -5.72 -10.91 -2.62
C PRO A 104 -4.29 -10.84 -3.17
N LYS A 105 -3.90 -9.72 -3.81
CA LYS A 105 -2.54 -9.53 -4.32
C LYS A 105 -1.55 -9.30 -3.17
N TYR A 106 -1.93 -8.52 -2.16
CA TYR A 106 -1.13 -8.33 -0.95
C TYR A 106 -0.77 -9.67 -0.27
N LEU A 107 -1.76 -10.54 -0.02
CA LEU A 107 -1.52 -11.84 0.59
C LEU A 107 -0.58 -12.74 -0.24
N GLN A 108 -0.60 -12.62 -1.57
CA GLN A 108 0.34 -13.33 -2.44
C GLN A 108 1.76 -12.79 -2.33
N HIS A 109 1.94 -11.48 -2.14
CA HIS A 109 3.27 -10.88 -1.94
C HIS A 109 3.88 -11.31 -0.60
N GLU A 110 3.08 -11.32 0.48
CA GLU A 110 3.50 -11.80 1.81
C GLU A 110 3.96 -13.26 1.79
N GLN A 111 3.23 -14.15 1.09
CA GLN A 111 3.61 -15.55 0.97
C GLN A 111 4.89 -15.79 0.14
N ARG A 112 5.24 -14.83 -0.74
CA ARG A 112 6.42 -14.91 -1.60
C ARG A 112 7.69 -14.37 -0.95
N ASP A 113 7.59 -13.66 0.17
CA ASP A 113 8.76 -13.25 0.94
C ASP A 113 9.18 -14.38 1.91
N PRO A 114 10.27 -15.12 1.63
CA PRO A 114 10.75 -16.18 2.52
C PRO A 114 11.20 -15.67 3.91
N PHE A 115 11.27 -14.34 4.11
CA PHE A 115 11.67 -13.69 5.36
C PHE A 115 10.55 -12.89 6.04
N ALA A 116 9.34 -12.79 5.47
CA ALA A 116 8.22 -12.05 6.10
C ALA A 116 7.93 -12.54 7.52
N ASN A 117 7.93 -13.86 7.73
CA ASN A 117 7.73 -14.49 9.04
C ASN A 117 8.88 -14.23 10.04
N LEU A 118 10.10 -13.93 9.58
CA LEU A 118 11.21 -13.61 10.48
C LEU A 118 11.14 -12.17 10.99
N ARG A 119 10.62 -11.22 10.21
CA ARG A 119 10.55 -9.80 10.63
C ARG A 119 9.57 -9.55 11.77
N VAL A 120 8.45 -10.27 11.82
CA VAL A 120 7.49 -10.28 12.94
C VAL A 120 8.16 -10.67 14.27
N SER A 121 9.26 -11.43 14.22
CA SER A 121 10.01 -11.84 15.41
C SER A 121 10.98 -10.76 15.91
N TYR A 122 11.49 -9.88 15.04
CA TYR A 122 12.48 -8.87 15.41
C TYR A 122 11.87 -7.59 16.00
N THR A 123 10.68 -7.16 15.57
CA THR A 123 9.99 -6.01 16.17
C THR A 123 9.50 -6.29 17.59
N LYS A 124 9.15 -7.54 17.94
CA LYS A 124 8.85 -7.92 19.33
C LYS A 124 10.04 -7.86 20.29
N ILE A 125 11.28 -7.92 19.79
CA ILE A 125 12.50 -7.91 20.61
C ILE A 125 12.98 -6.49 20.92
N LEU A 126 12.61 -5.49 20.11
CA LEU A 126 13.05 -4.10 20.31
C LEU A 126 12.10 -3.25 21.16
N CYS A 127 10.90 -3.77 21.48
CA CYS A 127 9.88 -3.10 22.31
C CYS A 127 9.62 -3.78 23.68
N ASN A 128 10.54 -4.62 24.17
CA ASN A 128 10.60 -5.06 25.58
C ASN A 128 11.98 -4.78 26.16
#